data_AF-A0AA51FJL1-F1
#
_entry.id   AF-A0AA51FJL1-F1
#
_cell.length_a   1.000
_cell.length_b   1.000
_cell.length_c   1.000
_cell.angle_alpha   90.00
_cell.angle_beta   90.00
_cell.angle_gamma   90.00
#
_symmetry.space_group_name_H-M   'P 1'
#
loop_
_entity.id
_entity.type
_entity.pdbx_description
1 polymer ?
#
loop_
_entity_poly.entity_id
_entity_poly.type
_entity_poly.pdbx_seq_one_letter_code
_entity_poly.pdbx_strand_id
1 'polypeptide(L)' 'GVTSRWHTKKLPRKTHKGLRKVACIGPWHPSRVSFTVARAGQKGYHHRTEMNKKIYRIG' A
#
# COMPACT_ATOMS: atom_id res chain seq x y z
N GLY A 1 7.02 0.90 3.23
CA GLY A 1 6.04 0.70 4.33
C GLY A 1 4.61 0.83 3.83
N VAL A 2 3.62 0.44 4.63
CA VAL A 2 2.20 0.32 4.21
C VAL A 2 1.67 1.62 3.58
N THR A 3 1.90 2.78 4.20
CA THR A 3 1.42 4.08 3.71
C THR A 3 1.90 4.40 2.29
N SER A 4 3.14 4.07 1.91
CA SER A 4 3.63 4.34 0.56
C SER A 4 3.10 3.32 -0.46
N ARG A 5 3.01 2.04 -0.08
CA ARG A 5 2.61 0.97 -1.00
C ARG A 5 1.10 0.97 -1.28
N TRP A 6 0.30 1.25 -0.26
CA TRP A 6 -1.16 1.11 -0.29
C TRP A 6 -1.91 2.42 -0.01
N HIS A 7 -1.20 3.55 0.16
CA HIS A 7 -1.80 4.86 0.38
C HIS A 7 -2.70 4.97 1.63
N THR A 8 -2.47 4.14 2.65
CA THR A 8 -3.24 4.19 3.91
C THR A 8 -2.99 5.50 4.66
N LYS A 9 -4.06 6.11 5.20
CA LYS A 9 -3.97 7.30 6.05
C LYS A 9 -3.06 7.05 7.25
N LYS A 10 -2.21 8.02 7.59
CA LYS A 10 -1.36 7.97 8.78
C LYS A 10 -2.23 8.07 10.03
N LEU A 11 -1.84 7.40 11.10
CA LEU A 11 -2.50 7.50 12.41
C LEU A 11 -2.24 8.89 13.04
N PRO A 12 -3.10 9.32 14.00
CA PRO A 12 -2.94 10.59 14.69
C PRO A 12 -1.58 10.71 15.39
N ARG A 13 -1.04 11.93 15.47
CA ARG A 13 0.30 12.22 16.01
C ARG A 13 0.57 11.61 17.39
N LYS A 14 -0.44 11.54 18.26
CA LYS A 14 -0.33 10.97 19.62
C LYS A 14 -0.41 9.43 19.67
N THR A 15 -0.14 8.74 18.56
CA THR A 15 -0.08 7.27 18.55
C THR A 15 1.29 6.79 19.04
N HIS A 16 1.30 5.89 20.02
CA HIS A 16 2.53 5.25 20.47
C HIS A 16 3.05 4.21 19.47
N LYS A 17 4.37 4.07 19.35
CA LYS A 17 5.05 3.14 18.44
C LYS A 17 4.67 3.34 16.95
N GLY A 18 4.65 4.61 16.52
CA GLY A 18 4.66 4.99 15.10
C GLY A 18 3.29 5.24 14.47
N LEU A 19 3.31 6.12 13.45
CA LEU A 19 2.12 6.66 12.77
C LEU A 19 1.80 5.97 11.44
N ARG A 20 2.79 5.33 10.80
CA ARG A 20 2.71 4.83 9.42
C ARG A 20 2.44 3.31 9.39
N LYS A 21 1.35 2.89 10.04
CA LYS A 21 0.91 1.50 10.18
C LYS A 21 -0.61 1.38 10.02
N VAL A 22 -1.10 0.17 9.76
CA VAL A 22 -2.53 -0.16 9.89
C VAL A 22 -2.83 -0.42 11.36
N ALA A 23 -3.93 0.12 11.89
CA ALA A 23 -4.31 -0.07 13.29
C ALA A 23 -4.83 -1.50 13.56
N CYS A 24 -5.88 -1.91 12.84
CA CYS A 24 -6.48 -3.25 12.96
C CYS A 24 -6.16 -4.09 11.72
N ILE A 25 -5.78 -5.35 11.91
CA ILE A 25 -5.37 -6.27 10.83
C ILE A 25 -6.39 -7.39 10.55
N GLY A 26 -7.48 -7.44 11.33
CA GLY A 26 -8.55 -8.43 11.20
C GLY A 26 -9.35 -8.60 12.49
N PRO A 27 -10.54 -9.24 12.41
CA PRO A 27 -11.29 -9.68 13.59
C PRO A 27 -10.60 -10.87 14.27
N TRP A 28 -11.14 -11.31 15.41
CA TRP A 28 -10.64 -12.49 16.12
C TRP A 28 -10.80 -13.77 15.29
N HIS A 29 -12.01 -14.01 14.77
CA HIS A 29 -12.32 -15.15 13.92
C HIS A 29 -12.61 -14.64 12.50
N PRO A 30 -11.97 -15.17 11.45
CA PRO A 30 -11.00 -16.27 11.45
C PRO A 30 -9.63 -15.87 12.04
N SER A 31 -8.95 -16.80 12.74
CA SER A 31 -7.66 -16.58 13.42
C SER A 31 -6.46 -16.51 12.46
N ARG A 32 -6.61 -15.76 11.35
CA ARG A 32 -5.60 -15.53 10.32
C ARG A 32 -5.77 -14.17 9.68
N VAL A 33 -4.69 -13.60 9.17
CA VAL A 33 -4.73 -12.32 8.45
C VAL A 33 -5.14 -12.55 7.00
N SER A 34 -6.13 -11.81 6.50
CA SER A 34 -6.54 -11.86 5.08
C SER A 34 -5.45 -11.30 4.17
N PHE A 35 -5.30 -11.88 2.97
CA PHE A 35 -4.35 -11.43 1.96
C PHE A 35 -4.65 -10.02 1.42
N THR A 36 -5.90 -9.57 1.51
CA THR A 36 -6.34 -8.24 1.08
C THR A 36 -5.90 -7.14 2.05
N VAL A 37 -5.48 -7.49 3.27
CA VAL A 37 -5.04 -6.50 4.27
C VAL A 37 -3.73 -5.87 3.83
N ALA A 38 -3.70 -4.54 3.82
CA ALA A 38 -2.53 -3.78 3.40
C ALA A 38 -1.29 -4.09 4.30
N ARG A 39 -0.21 -4.57 3.67
CA ARG A 39 1.07 -4.89 4.33
C ARG A 39 2.26 -4.22 3.67
N ALA A 40 3.32 -3.99 4.46
CA ALA A 40 4.59 -3.52 3.92
C ALA A 40 5.17 -4.58 2.96
N GLY A 41 6.05 -4.16 2.06
CA GLY A 41 6.66 -5.04 1.06
C GLY A 41 7.13 -4.22 -0.14
N GLN A 42 7.46 -4.93 -1.23
CA GLN A 42 8.00 -4.35 -2.45
C GLN A 42 7.02 -3.34 -3.09
N LYS A 43 7.58 -2.21 -3.54
CA LYS A 43 6.91 -1.17 -4.33
C LYS A 43 7.88 -0.77 -5.45
N GLY A 44 7.47 -0.92 -6.70
CA GLY A 44 8.35 -0.74 -7.86
C GLY A 44 8.94 -2.05 -8.39
N TYR A 45 9.55 -2.01 -9.59
CA TYR A 45 10.06 -3.19 -10.31
C TYR A 45 8.99 -4.28 -10.57
N HIS A 46 7.76 -3.84 -10.82
CA HIS A 46 6.68 -4.74 -11.28
C HIS A 46 6.51 -4.54 -12.78
N HIS A 47 6.26 -5.61 -13.52
CA HIS A 47 5.91 -5.50 -14.93
C HIS A 47 4.54 -4.81 -15.07
N ARG A 48 4.49 -3.74 -15.88
CA ARG A 48 3.29 -3.00 -16.25
C ARG A 48 3.28 -2.77 -17.75
N THR A 49 2.08 -2.75 -18.33
CA THR A 49 1.85 -2.37 -19.72
C THR A 49 0.88 -1.19 -19.70
N GLU A 50 1.28 -0.06 -20.29
CA GLU A 50 0.44 1.12 -20.41
C GLU A 50 0.14 1.37 -21.89
N MET A 51 -1.15 1.46 -22.24
CA MET A 51 -1.61 1.67 -23.62
C MET A 51 -1.93 3.15 -23.89
N ASN A 52 -2.16 3.49 -25.16
CA ASN A 52 -2.67 4.80 -25.60
C ASN A 52 -1.79 6.00 -25.23
N LYS A 53 -0.47 5.83 -25.23
CA LYS A 53 0.47 6.94 -25.05
C LYS A 53 0.59 7.72 -26.37
N LYS A 54 0.23 9.00 -26.34
CA LYS A 54 0.35 9.89 -27.50
C LYS A 54 1.83 10.13 -27.81
N ILE A 55 2.21 9.92 -29.06
CA ILE A 55 3.55 10.26 -29.56
C ILE A 55 3.56 11.75 -29.91
N TYR A 56 4.42 12.53 -29.25
CA TYR A 56 4.50 13.98 -29.46
C TYR A 56 5.56 14.40 -30.47
N ARG A 57 6.62 13.62 -30.61
CA ARG A 57 7.72 13.84 -31.56
C ARG A 57 8.28 12.50 -32.00
N ILE A 58 8.62 12.41 -33.27
CA ILE A 58 9.37 11.31 -33.88
C ILE A 58 10.53 11.96 -34.63
N GLY A 59 11.75 11.43 -34.45
CA GLY A 59 12.97 11.95 -35.07
C GLY A 59 14.20 11.32 -34.45
#